data_AF-A0A133N6B6-F1
#
_entry.id   AF-A0A133N6B6-F1
#
_cell.length_a   1.000
_cell.length_b   1.000
_cell.length_c   1.000
_cell.angle_alpha   90.00
_cell.angle_beta   90.00
_cell.angle_gamma   90.00
#
_symmetry.space_group_name_H-M   'P 1'
#
loop_
_entity.id
_entity.type
_entity.pdbx_description
1 polymer ?
#
loop_
_entity_poly.entity_id
_entity_poly.type
_entity_poly.pdbx_seq_one_letter_code
_entity_poly.pdbx_strand_id
1 'polypeptide(L)' 'MLTTNGKVILGTISIFTALYLSLYFMIKSLDEKEPRKSFKYLILSTCNMLALIFSTNVI' A
#
# COMPACT_ATOMS: atom_id res chain seq x y z
N MET A 1 -15.13 18.62 -3.93
CA MET A 1 -14.19 18.40 -5.04
C MET A 1 -12.85 18.97 -4.59
N LEU A 2 -11.82 18.13 -4.40
CA LEU A 2 -10.50 18.59 -3.92
C LEU A 2 -9.90 19.55 -4.96
N THR A 3 -9.34 20.67 -4.50
CA THR A 3 -8.54 21.56 -5.34
C THR A 3 -7.35 20.79 -5.90
N THR A 4 -6.84 21.20 -7.06
CA THR A 4 -5.71 20.53 -7.74
C THR A 4 -4.52 20.32 -6.79
N ASN A 5 -4.20 21.32 -5.97
CA ASN A 5 -3.14 21.22 -4.95
C ASN A 5 -3.48 20.22 -3.83
N GLY A 6 -4.76 20.15 -3.40
CA GLY A 6 -5.21 19.17 -2.41
C GLY A 6 -5.12 17.73 -2.90
N LYS A 7 -5.36 17.48 -4.19
CA LYS A 7 -5.18 16.15 -4.80
C LYS A 7 -3.72 15.71 -4.81
N VAL A 8 -2.80 16.60 -5.18
CA VAL A 8 -1.36 16.30 -5.23
C VAL A 8 -0.82 15.95 -3.84
N ILE A 9 -1.18 16.72 -2.81
CA ILE A 9 -0.73 16.48 -1.43
C ILE A 9 -1.27 15.14 -0.92
N LEU A 10 -2.59 14.91 -1.03
CA LEU A 10 -3.22 13.67 -0.58
C LEU A 10 -2.72 12.45 -1.35
N GLY A 11 -2.56 12.59 -2.66
CA GLY A 11 -2.03 11.53 -3.49
C GLY A 11 -0.58 11.18 -3.13
N THR A 12 0.25 12.17 -2.86
CA THR A 12 1.65 11.96 -2.42
C THR A 12 1.68 11.21 -1.08
N ILE A 13 0.90 11.64 -0.09
CA ILE A 13 0.79 10.94 1.21
C ILE A 13 0.29 9.51 1.02
N SER A 14 -0.72 9.31 0.15
CA SER A 14 -1.26 8.00 -0.18
C SER A 14 -0.20 7.07 -0.79
N ILE A 15 0.58 7.58 -1.74
CA ILE A 15 1.68 6.84 -2.39
C ILE A 15 2.71 6.39 -1.35
N PHE A 16 3.22 7.31 -0.52
CA PHE A 16 4.21 6.96 0.50
C PHE A 16 3.67 5.95 1.51
N THR A 17 2.42 6.13 1.95
CA THR A 17 1.79 5.22 2.91
C THR A 17 1.58 3.83 2.32
N ALA A 18 1.08 3.74 1.09
CA ALA A 18 0.85 2.48 0.39
C ALA A 18 2.17 1.73 0.12
N LEU A 19 3.23 2.44 -0.27
CA LEU A 19 4.58 1.88 -0.42
C LEU A 19 5.10 1.31 0.90
N TYR A 20 5.03 2.10 1.98
CA TYR A 20 5.49 1.68 3.29
C TYR A 20 4.75 0.43 3.80
N LEU A 21 3.42 0.43 3.73
CA LEU A 21 2.61 -0.72 4.13
C LEU A 21 2.87 -1.95 3.25
N SER A 22 3.03 -1.76 1.93
CA SER A 22 3.32 -2.88 1.01
C SER A 22 4.61 -3.59 1.40
N LEU A 23 5.69 -2.83 1.62
CA LEU A 23 6.98 -3.38 2.04
C LEU A 23 6.90 -4.01 3.43
N TYR A 24 6.27 -3.34 4.39
CA TYR A 24 6.12 -3.85 5.75
C TYR A 24 5.40 -5.21 5.78
N PHE A 25 4.27 -5.33 5.09
CA PHE A 25 3.54 -6.59 5.03
C PHE A 25 4.26 -7.67 4.21
N MET A 26 5.03 -7.28 3.19
CA MET A 26 5.85 -8.23 2.43
C MET A 26 6.93 -8.85 3.31
N ILE A 27 7.70 -8.02 4.03
CA ILE A 27 8.74 -8.50 4.97
C ILE A 27 8.08 -9.39 6.05
N LYS A 28 6.97 -8.93 6.62
CA LYS A 28 6.23 -9.68 7.64
C LYS A 28 5.69 -11.01 7.11
N SER A 29 5.34 -11.10 5.83
CA SER A 29 4.92 -12.36 5.20
C SER A 29 6.08 -13.35 5.07
N LEU A 30 7.30 -12.86 4.85
CA LEU A 30 8.51 -13.68 4.73
C LEU A 30 9.00 -14.19 6.10
N ASP A 31 8.89 -13.37 7.13
CA ASP A 31 9.33 -13.73 8.49
C ASP A 31 8.33 -14.64 9.24
N GLU A 32 7.06 -14.64 8.84
CA GLU A 32 6.00 -15.40 9.50
C GLU A 32 6.08 -16.90 9.19
N LYS A 33 6.28 -17.71 10.23
CA LYS A 33 6.45 -19.17 10.12
C LYS A 33 5.13 -19.90 9.87
N GLU A 34 4.01 -19.32 10.29
CA GLU A 34 2.70 -19.91 10.04
C GLU A 34 2.20 -19.54 8.62
N PRO A 35 2.00 -20.52 7.72
CA PRO A 35 1.68 -20.25 6.31
C PRO A 35 0.36 -19.49 6.15
N ARG A 36 -0.62 -19.72 7.04
CA ARG A 36 -1.92 -19.05 7.00
C ARG A 36 -1.82 -17.56 7.36
N LYS A 37 -0.94 -17.20 8.31
CA LYS A 37 -0.68 -15.80 8.69
C LYS A 37 0.20 -15.12 7.65
N SER A 38 1.23 -15.81 7.14
CA SER A 38 2.07 -15.34 6.03
C SER A 38 1.22 -14.97 4.81
N PHE A 39 0.32 -15.86 4.39
CA PHE A 39 -0.58 -15.59 3.26
C PHE A 39 -1.51 -14.38 3.50
N LYS A 40 -1.97 -14.16 4.73
CA LYS A 40 -2.76 -12.97 5.08
C LYS A 40 -1.95 -11.69 4.90
N TYR A 41 -0.69 -11.68 5.33
CA TYR A 41 0.20 -10.53 5.12
C TYR A 41 0.52 -10.31 3.64
N LEU A 42 0.67 -11.39 2.87
CA LEU A 42 0.88 -11.31 1.43
C LEU A 42 -0.32 -10.68 0.71
N ILE A 43 -1.55 -11.06 1.07
CA ILE A 43 -2.77 -10.39 0.56
C ILE A 43 -2.79 -8.91 0.93
N LEU A 44 -2.48 -8.57 2.19
CA LEU A 44 -2.42 -7.18 2.64
C LEU A 44 -1.37 -6.36 1.86
N SER A 45 -0.21 -6.95 1.55
CA SER A 45 0.80 -6.31 0.71
C SER A 45 0.29 -6.07 -0.71
N THR A 46 -0.29 -7.10 -1.34
CA THR A 46 -0.85 -6.99 -2.70
C THR A 46 -1.98 -5.95 -2.78
N CYS A 47 -2.88 -5.90 -1.79
CA CYS A 47 -3.92 -4.88 -1.73
C CYS A 47 -3.34 -3.46 -1.62
N ASN A 48 -2.27 -3.26 -0.85
CA ASN A 48 -1.60 -1.97 -0.77
C ASN A 48 -0.88 -1.60 -2.08
N MET A 49 -0.32 -2.56 -2.82
CA MET A 49 0.22 -2.31 -4.16
C MET A 49 -0.88 -1.92 -5.16
N LEU A 50 -2.07 -2.53 -5.08
CA LEU A 50 -3.21 -2.11 -5.90
C LEU A 50 -3.67 -0.68 -5.54
N ALA A 51 -3.70 -0.35 -4.25
CA ALA A 51 -4.00 1.01 -3.78
C ALA A 51 -2.95 2.03 -4.22
N LEU A 52 -1.68 1.62 -4.30
CA LEU A 52 -0.59 2.43 -4.85
C LEU A 52 -0.84 2.73 -6.33
N ILE A 53 -1.12 1.72 -7.16
CA ILE A 53 -1.43 1.90 -8.59
C ILE A 53 -2.61 2.85 -8.78
N PHE A 54 -3.66 2.68 -7.97
CA PHE A 54 -4.81 3.59 -8.01
C PHE A 54 -4.42 5.02 -7.62
N SER A 55 -3.65 5.20 -6.55
CA SER A 55 -3.20 6.52 -6.09
C SER A 55 -2.35 7.23 -7.13
N THR A 56 -1.46 6.51 -7.81
CA THR A 56 -0.62 7.08 -8.87
C THR A 56 -1.43 7.45 -10.12
N ASN A 57 -2.50 6.72 -10.42
CA ASN A 57 -3.39 7.02 -11.56
C ASN A 57 -4.39 8.16 -11.29
N VAL A 58 -4.56 8.58 -10.03
CA VAL A 58 -5.54 9.60 -9.61
C VAL A 58 -4.92 11.00 -9.46
N ILE A 59 -3.59 11.08 -9.30
CA ILE A 59 -2.81 12.33 -9.27
C ILE A 59 -2.57 12.82 -10.70
#